data_AF-A0A920DX92-F1
#
_entry.id   AF-A0A920DX92-F1
#
_cell.length_a   1.000
_cell.length_b   1.000
_cell.length_c   1.000
_cell.angle_alpha   90.00
_cell.angle_beta   90.00
_cell.angle_gamma   90.00
#
_symmetry.space_group_name_H-M   'P 1'
#
loop_
_entity.id
_entity.type
_entity.pdbx_description
1 polymer ?
#
loop_
_entity_poly.entity_id
_entity_poly.type
_entity_poly.pdbx_seq_one_letter_code
_entity_poly.pdbx_strand_id
1 'polypeptide(L)'
;MTFEEQIKIYHGANIIGGLHGGGLTNILFMNPGTKLLEVRRENDNLNNCYYTLASELGINYYYVNSKSQGDDLYVSDTIINLIDLENLLIKVTS
;
A
#
# COMPACT_ATOMS: atom_id res chain seq x y z
N MET A 1 -5.45 -7.81 -17.89
CA MET A 1 -4.12 -7.28 -17.56
C MET A 1 -3.14 -8.44 -17.57
N THR A 2 -2.16 -8.40 -18.46
CA THR A 2 -1.08 -9.39 -18.51
C THR A 2 -0.03 -9.11 -17.43
N PHE A 3 0.88 -10.05 -17.21
CA PHE A 3 2.00 -9.85 -16.29
C PHE A 3 2.93 -8.71 -16.76
N GLU A 4 3.20 -8.63 -18.07
CA GLU A 4 4.03 -7.56 -18.64
C GLU A 4 3.38 -6.18 -18.49
N GLU A 5 2.05 -6.10 -18.59
CA GLU A 5 1.31 -4.86 -18.32
C GLU A 5 1.44 -4.43 -16.86
N GLN A 6 1.37 -5.38 -15.91
CA GLN A 6 1.60 -5.08 -14.49
C GLN A 6 3.00 -4.53 -14.25
N ILE A 7 4.03 -5.16 -14.80
CA ILE A 7 5.42 -4.68 -14.68
C ILE A 7 5.53 -3.25 -15.21
N LYS A 8 5.00 -3.00 -16.42
CA LYS A 8 5.07 -1.66 -17.04
C LYS A 8 4.39 -0.59 -16.20
N ILE A 9 3.23 -0.90 -15.61
CA ILE A 9 2.50 0.03 -14.73
C ILE A 9 3.32 0.35 -13.49
N TYR A 10 3.80 -0.67 -12.76
CA TYR A 10 4.54 -0.46 -11.51
C TYR A 10 5.89 0.23 -11.78
N HIS A 11 6.60 -0.16 -12.83
CA HIS A 11 7.87 0.48 -13.20
C HIS A 11 7.69 1.96 -13.59
N GLY A 12 6.58 2.32 -14.25
CA GLY A 12 6.29 3.70 -14.64
C GLY A 12 5.66 4.57 -13.55
N ALA A 13 5.26 3.99 -12.41
CA ALA A 13 4.53 4.71 -11.36
C ALA A 13 5.45 5.42 -10.38
N ASN A 14 5.16 6.69 -10.09
CA ASN A 14 5.82 7.43 -9.00
C ASN A 14 5.17 7.14 -7.63
N ILE A 15 3.89 6.81 -7.63
CA ILE A 15 3.08 6.54 -6.45
C ILE A 15 2.17 5.34 -6.75
N ILE A 16 2.20 4.32 -5.89
CA ILE A 16 1.23 3.22 -5.89
C ILE A 16 0.49 3.23 -4.57
N GLY A 17 -0.83 3.04 -4.62
CA GLY A 17 -1.70 2.98 -3.44
C GLY A 17 -2.58 1.74 -3.48
N GLY A 18 -2.79 1.08 -2.34
CA GLY A 18 -3.67 -0.10 -2.28
C GLY A 18 -3.92 -0.64 -0.88
N LEU A 19 -4.84 -1.60 -0.79
CA LEU A 19 -5.08 -2.39 0.41
C LEU A 19 -3.91 -3.35 0.66
N HIS A 20 -3.65 -3.64 1.93
CA HIS A 20 -2.72 -4.71 2.31
C HIS A 20 -3.14 -6.03 1.64
N GLY A 21 -2.26 -6.60 0.83
CA GLY A 21 -2.53 -7.85 0.12
C GLY A 21 -1.56 -8.10 -1.04
N GLY A 22 -1.57 -9.32 -1.59
CA GLY A 22 -0.56 -9.81 -2.54
C GLY A 22 -0.35 -8.95 -3.80
N GLY A 23 -1.29 -8.09 -4.16
CA GLY A 23 -1.11 -7.13 -5.26
C GLY A 23 0.03 -6.14 -5.01
N LEU A 24 0.33 -5.81 -3.75
CA LEU A 24 1.44 -4.93 -3.40
C LEU A 24 2.81 -5.60 -3.56
N THR A 25 2.90 -6.92 -3.75
CA THR A 25 4.19 -7.58 -4.06
C THR A 25 4.80 -7.05 -5.35
N ASN A 26 3.99 -6.52 -6.28
CA ASN A 26 4.46 -5.93 -7.53
C ASN A 26 5.28 -4.64 -7.35
N ILE A 27 5.37 -4.06 -6.14
CA ILE A 27 6.32 -2.97 -5.87
C ILE A 27 7.78 -3.37 -6.13
N LEU A 28 8.09 -4.66 -6.22
CA LEU A 28 9.37 -5.20 -6.71
C LEU A 28 9.80 -4.59 -8.05
N PHE A 29 8.86 -4.14 -8.88
CA PHE A 29 9.14 -3.54 -10.19
C PHE A 29 9.19 -2.01 -10.17
N MET A 30 8.93 -1.37 -9.03
CA MET A 30 8.99 0.10 -8.90
C MET A 30 10.43 0.59 -8.81
N ASN A 31 10.64 1.83 -9.26
CA ASN A 31 11.95 2.48 -9.15
C ASN A 31 12.22 2.97 -7.71
N PRO A 32 13.47 2.95 -7.23
CA PRO A 32 13.83 3.55 -5.93
C PRO A 32 13.46 5.05 -5.89
N GLY A 33 13.15 5.55 -4.69
CA GLY A 33 12.72 6.93 -4.44
C GLY A 33 11.24 7.21 -4.76
N THR A 34 10.50 6.23 -5.30
CA THR A 34 9.05 6.29 -5.47
C THR A 34 8.32 6.11 -4.13
N LYS A 35 6.99 6.15 -4.14
CA LYS A 35 6.17 6.14 -2.93
C LYS A 35 5.14 5.00 -2.96
N LEU A 36 5.01 4.29 -1.84
CA LEU A 36 3.96 3.30 -1.60
C LEU A 36 3.01 3.81 -0.51
N LEU A 37 1.71 3.79 -0.80
CA LEU A 37 0.63 4.05 0.16
C LEU A 37 -0.13 2.76 0.43
N GLU A 38 -0.12 2.31 1.69
CA GLU A 38 -0.78 1.08 2.11
C GLU A 38 -1.93 1.35 3.07
N VAL A 39 -3.10 0.78 2.78
CA VAL A 39 -4.20 0.73 3.72
C VAL A 39 -4.09 -0.55 4.54
N ARG A 40 -3.85 -0.38 5.84
CA ARG A 40 -3.64 -1.48 6.80
C ARG A 40 -4.85 -1.66 7.69
N ARG A 41 -5.09 -2.90 8.13
CA ARG A 41 -6.11 -3.17 9.15
C ARG A 41 -5.59 -2.76 10.53
N GLU A 42 -6.44 -2.13 11.33
CA GLU A 42 -6.15 -1.86 12.74
C GLU A 42 -5.78 -3.16 13.46
N ASN A 43 -4.77 -3.09 14.34
CA ASN A 43 -4.23 -4.21 15.12
C ASN A 43 -3.48 -5.30 14.32
N ASP A 44 -3.29 -5.13 12.99
CA ASP A 44 -2.39 -6.00 12.23
C ASP A 44 -0.93 -5.55 12.39
N ASN A 45 -0.32 -5.97 13.50
CA ASN A 45 1.07 -5.67 13.84
C ASN A 45 2.06 -6.72 13.31
N LEU A 46 1.57 -7.83 12.76
CA LEU A 46 2.40 -8.98 12.36
C LEU A 46 2.77 -8.91 10.87
N ASN A 47 1.89 -8.38 10.01
CA ASN A 47 2.09 -8.36 8.56
C ASN A 47 2.79 -7.07 8.09
N ASN A 48 4.05 -6.87 8.48
CA ASN A 48 4.88 -5.73 8.04
C ASN A 48 5.64 -5.99 6.71
N CYS A 49 5.23 -6.98 5.92
CA CYS A 49 5.99 -7.46 4.77
C CYS A 49 6.25 -6.37 3.72
N TYR A 50 5.25 -5.53 3.41
CA TYR A 50 5.42 -4.45 2.42
C TYR A 50 6.20 -3.26 2.97
N TYR A 51 6.14 -3.00 4.27
CA TYR A 51 7.04 -2.02 4.91
C TYR A 51 8.50 -2.46 4.75
N THR A 52 8.81 -3.71 5.10
CA THR A 52 10.16 -4.27 4.94
C THR A 52 10.58 -4.25 3.47
N LEU A 53 9.71 -4.71 2.56
CA LEU A 53 10.01 -4.74 1.13
C LEU A 53 10.26 -3.34 0.56
N ALA A 54 9.42 -2.36 0.91
CA ALA A 54 9.61 -0.97 0.48
C ALA A 54 10.94 -0.40 1.00
N SER A 55 11.29 -0.68 2.26
CA SER A 55 12.57 -0.27 2.85
C SER A 55 13.77 -0.84 2.08
N GLU A 56 13.76 -2.14 1.77
CA GLU A 56 14.86 -2.79 1.02
C GLU A 56 14.99 -2.28 -0.42
N LEU A 57 13.88 -1.85 -1.03
CA LEU A 57 13.85 -1.32 -2.40
C LEU A 57 14.10 0.20 -2.49
N GLY A 58 14.28 0.89 -1.35
CA GLY A 58 14.41 2.34 -1.30
C GLY A 58 13.13 3.09 -1.70
N ILE A 59 11.97 2.47 -1.47
CA ILE A 59 10.65 3.05 -1.72
C ILE A 59 10.15 3.71 -0.43
N ASN A 60 9.65 4.95 -0.55
CA ASN A 60 9.11 5.69 0.58
C ASN A 60 7.75 5.11 0.97
N TYR A 61 7.66 4.57 2.19
CA TYR A 61 6.47 3.87 2.67
C TYR A 61 5.56 4.79 3.50
N TYR A 62 4.26 4.73 3.20
CA TYR A 62 3.20 5.47 3.87
C TYR A 62 2.05 4.51 4.16
N TYR A 63 1.33 4.72 5.28
CA TYR A 63 0.17 3.90 5.58
C TYR A 63 -0.94 4.68 6.29
N VAL A 64 -2.16 4.16 6.16
CA VAL A 64 -3.33 4.56 6.94
C VAL A 64 -3.98 3.32 7.54
N ASN A 65 -4.48 3.46 8.76
CA ASN A 65 -5.21 2.39 9.43
C ASN A 65 -6.67 2.38 9.00
N SER A 66 -7.26 1.20 9.04
CA SER A 66 -8.62 0.96 8.61
C SER A 66 -9.28 -0.11 9.46
N LYS A 67 -10.60 -0.01 9.61
CA LYS A 67 -11.40 -0.97 10.37
C LYS A 67 -11.95 -2.03 9.44
N SER A 68 -11.93 -3.27 9.89
CA SER A 68 -12.64 -4.36 9.22
C SER A 68 -14.11 -4.35 9.66
N GLN A 69 -15.02 -4.53 8.72
CA GLN A 69 -16.41 -4.81 9.03
C GLN A 69 -16.54 -6.29 9.42
N GLY A 70 -16.14 -6.64 10.65
CA GLY A 70 -16.18 -8.00 11.21
C GLY A 70 -14.84 -8.49 11.79
N ASP A 71 -14.84 -9.68 12.39
CA ASP A 71 -13.66 -10.31 13.01
C ASP A 71 -12.70 -10.97 11.99
N ASP A 72 -13.08 -10.97 10.70
CA ASP A 72 -12.29 -11.58 9.63
C ASP A 72 -11.33 -10.54 9.00
N LEU A 73 -10.03 -10.80 9.14
CA LEU A 73 -8.94 -9.98 8.63
C LEU A 73 -8.60 -10.24 7.16
N TYR A 74 -9.40 -10.99 6.40
CA TYR A 74 -9.10 -11.31 4.99
C TYR A 74 -10.25 -11.02 4.03
N VAL A 75 -11.51 -11.21 4.45
CA VAL A 75 -12.69 -11.16 3.53
C VAL A 75 -13.65 -10.00 3.82
N SER A 76 -13.29 -9.10 4.74
CA SER A 76 -14.15 -7.99 5.15
C SER A 76 -13.93 -6.70 4.37
N ASP A 77 -15.01 -5.94 4.21
CA ASP A 77 -14.95 -4.56 3.75
C ASP A 77 -14.12 -3.71 4.70
N THR A 78 -13.39 -2.76 4.12
CA THR A 78 -12.46 -1.90 4.83
C THR A 78 -13.03 -0.50 4.96
N ILE A 79 -13.16 -0.03 6.19
CA ILE A 79 -13.67 1.31 6.53
C ILE A 79 -12.49 2.19 6.94
N ILE A 80 -12.27 3.27 6.19
CA ILE A 80 -11.17 4.22 6.42
C ILE A 80 -11.76 5.55 6.86
N ASN A 81 -11.09 6.22 7.79
CA ASN A 81 -11.42 7.60 8.13
C ASN A 81 -11.03 8.53 6.97
N LEU A 82 -11.97 9.33 6.49
CA LEU A 82 -11.76 10.23 5.34
C LEU A 82 -10.68 11.29 5.62
N ILE A 83 -10.65 11.86 6.82
CA ILE A 83 -9.68 12.91 7.20
C ILE A 83 -8.27 12.33 7.24
N ASP A 84 -8.11 11.11 7.78
CA ASP A 84 -6.81 10.45 7.83
C ASP A 84 -6.30 10.09 6.43
N LEU A 85 -7.20 9.64 5.54
CA LEU A 85 -6.88 9.37 4.15
C LEU A 85 -6.48 10.65 3.40
N GLU A 86 -7.23 11.75 3.56
CA GLU A 86 -6.90 13.04 2.94
C GLU A 86 -5.54 13.57 3.40
N ASN A 87 -5.26 13.55 4.71
CA ASN A 87 -3.98 13.96 5.25
C ASN A 87 -2.83 13.11 4.69
N LEU A 88 -3.05 11.80 4.54
CA LEU A 88 -2.05 10.91 3.96
C LEU A 88 -1.81 11.24 2.48
N LEU A 89 -2.88 11.42 1.69
CA LEU A 89 -2.76 11.75 0.28
C LEU A 89 -2.00 13.06 0.08
N ILE A 90 -2.32 14.11 0.86
CA ILE A 90 -1.59 15.39 0.85
C ILE A 90 -0.11 15.15 1.09
N LYS A 91 0.25 14.39 2.14
CA LYS A 91 1.64 14.07 2.51
C LYS A 91 2.38 13.28 1.44
N VAL A 92 1.71 12.37 0.74
CA VAL A 92 2.33 11.54 -0.31
C VAL A 92 2.51 12.32 -1.61
N THR A 93 1.61 13.25 -1.92
CA THR A 93 1.67 14.05 -3.17
C THR A 93 2.45 15.35 -3.07
N SER A 94 2.79 15.79 -1.85
CA SER A 94 3.73 16.89 -1.65
C SER A 94 5.18 16.46 -1.93
#